data_AF-A0A0A0F1M7-F1
#
_entry.id   AF-A0A0A0F1M7-F1
#
_cell.length_a   1.000
_cell.length_b   1.000
_cell.length_c   1.000
_cell.angle_alpha   90.00
_cell.angle_beta   90.00
_cell.angle_gamma   90.00
#
_symmetry.space_group_name_H-M   'P 1'
#
loop_
_entity.id
_entity.type
_entity.pdbx_description
1 polymer ?
#
loop_
_entity_poly.entity_id
_entity_poly.type
_entity_poly.pdbx_seq_one_letter_code
_entity_poly.pdbx_strand_id
1 'polypeptide(L)'
;MTLTAADLVADARRQIREISPSQYAADPLACVLIDVREPAEFETGHIASAINIPRGVLEFQVDAHPAVANVSDPALSHKTQPIVVYCRTGGRSALAALNLQRMGFTDVRSIAGGITEWASAGLPVTQR
;
A
#
# COMPACT_ATOMS: atom_id res chain seq x y z
N MET A 1 3.67 -2.40 -29.97
CA MET A 1 3.68 -3.64 -29.16
C MET A 1 2.69 -3.48 -28.03
N THR A 2 1.90 -4.50 -27.72
CA THR A 2 0.95 -4.51 -26.59
C THR A 2 1.69 -4.87 -25.31
N LEU A 3 1.36 -4.22 -24.19
CA LEU A 3 1.94 -4.52 -22.88
C LEU A 3 1.11 -5.59 -22.16
N THR A 4 1.77 -6.50 -21.47
CA THR A 4 1.13 -7.46 -20.55
C THR A 4 0.97 -6.87 -19.16
N ALA A 5 0.17 -7.51 -18.30
CA ALA A 5 0.09 -7.13 -16.89
C ALA A 5 1.46 -7.21 -16.17
N ALA A 6 2.30 -8.19 -16.54
CA ALA A 6 3.65 -8.31 -15.99
C ALA A 6 4.53 -7.13 -16.40
N ASP A 7 4.43 -6.67 -17.65
CA ASP A 7 5.17 -5.51 -18.15
C ASP A 7 4.77 -4.23 -17.40
N LEU A 8 3.46 -4.05 -17.15
CA LEU A 8 2.95 -2.91 -16.38
C LEU A 8 3.46 -2.93 -14.93
N VAL A 9 3.49 -4.10 -14.28
CA VAL A 9 4.02 -4.24 -12.92
C VAL A 9 5.52 -3.97 -12.89
N ALA A 10 6.27 -4.51 -13.85
CA ALA A 10 7.71 -4.27 -13.97
C ALA A 10 8.02 -2.79 -14.20
N ASP A 11 7.20 -2.09 -14.99
CA ASP A 11 7.32 -0.66 -15.20
C ASP A 11 7.02 0.16 -13.96
N ALA A 12 5.96 -0.20 -13.23
CA ALA A 12 5.64 0.44 -11.96
C ALA A 12 6.78 0.28 -10.94
N ARG A 13 7.36 -0.92 -10.81
CA ARG A 13 8.48 -1.18 -9.91
C ARG A 13 9.72 -0.33 -10.17
N ARG A 14 9.95 0.12 -11.41
CA ARG A 14 11.07 1.02 -11.75
C ARG A 14 10.84 2.47 -11.28
N GLN A 15 9.60 2.84 -11.00
CA GLN A 15 9.19 4.22 -10.69
C GLN A 15 8.83 4.42 -9.22
N ILE A 16 8.48 3.34 -8.51
CA ILE A 16 8.09 3.38 -7.10
C ILE A 16 9.26 3.00 -6.19
N ARG A 17 9.12 3.31 -4.90
CA ARG A 17 9.98 2.78 -3.86
C ARG A 17 9.40 1.48 -3.31
N GLU A 18 10.16 0.39 -3.39
CA GLU A 18 9.84 -0.85 -2.67
C GLU A 18 10.62 -0.92 -1.35
N ILE A 19 9.99 -1.49 -0.33
CA ILE A 19 10.58 -1.79 0.98
C ILE A 19 10.34 -3.27 1.32
N SER A 20 11.24 -3.87 2.09
CA SER A 20 11.06 -5.23 2.59
C SER A 20 10.06 -5.28 3.76
N PRO A 21 9.46 -6.44 4.05
CA PRO A 21 8.63 -6.63 5.24
C PRO A 21 9.35 -6.22 6.54
N SER A 22 10.61 -6.62 6.70
CA SER A 22 11.40 -6.29 7.89
C SER A 22 11.69 -4.80 8.02
N GLN A 23 11.88 -4.08 6.90
CA GLN A 23 12.05 -2.63 6.92
C GLN A 23 10.80 -1.91 7.41
N TYR A 24 9.61 -2.36 7.01
CA TYR A 24 8.35 -1.82 7.54
C TYR A 24 8.18 -2.18 9.02
N ALA A 25 8.43 -3.43 9.40
CA ALA A 25 8.25 -3.91 10.78
C ALA A 25 9.14 -3.19 11.81
N ALA A 26 10.25 -2.59 11.38
CA ALA A 26 11.14 -1.83 12.25
C ALA A 26 10.55 -0.48 12.69
N ASP A 27 9.67 0.14 11.88
CA ASP A 27 9.02 1.43 12.20
C ASP A 27 7.62 1.55 11.55
N PRO A 28 6.61 0.83 12.06
CA PRO A 28 5.28 0.79 11.45
C PRO A 28 4.41 2.03 11.74
N LEU A 29 4.71 2.80 12.80
CA LEU A 29 3.83 3.87 13.31
C LEU A 29 3.96 5.20 12.56
N ALA A 30 4.98 5.36 11.72
CA ALA A 30 5.27 6.61 11.02
C ALA A 30 4.49 6.78 9.69
N CYS A 31 3.54 5.88 9.36
CA CYS A 31 2.88 5.88 8.06
C CYS A 31 1.48 5.26 8.08
N VAL A 32 0.69 5.55 7.04
CA VAL A 32 -0.58 4.84 6.78
C VAL A 32 -0.28 3.55 6.03
N LEU A 33 -0.71 2.43 6.57
CA LEU A 33 -0.61 1.14 5.90
C LEU A 33 -1.92 0.80 5.20
N ILE A 34 -1.87 0.57 3.89
CA ILE A 34 -3.02 0.25 3.05
C ILE A 34 -2.87 -1.15 2.47
N ASP A 35 -3.81 -2.03 2.78
CA ASP A 35 -3.98 -3.32 2.12
C ASP A 35 -4.89 -3.15 0.90
N VAL A 36 -4.33 -3.35 -0.30
CA VAL A 36 -5.07 -3.23 -1.57
C VAL A 36 -5.64 -4.57 -2.08
N ARG A 37 -5.66 -5.61 -1.24
CA ARG A 37 -6.35 -6.87 -1.51
C ARG A 37 -7.87 -6.71 -1.42
N GLU A 38 -8.59 -7.72 -1.88
CA GLU A 38 -10.04 -7.78 -1.72
C GLU A 38 -10.42 -7.92 -0.24
N PRO A 39 -11.61 -7.44 0.19
CA PRO A 39 -12.02 -7.50 1.59
C PRO A 39 -11.98 -8.92 2.14
N ALA A 40 -12.44 -9.92 1.38
CA ALA A 40 -12.38 -11.32 1.80
C ALA A 40 -10.95 -11.82 2.05
N GLU A 41 -9.94 -11.34 1.33
CA GLU A 41 -8.53 -11.66 1.61
C GLU A 41 -8.05 -10.96 2.90
N PHE A 42 -8.51 -9.75 3.16
CA PHE A 42 -8.17 -8.97 4.35
C PHE A 42 -8.70 -9.58 5.64
N GLU A 43 -9.96 -10.05 5.62
CA GLU A 43 -10.63 -10.72 6.75
C GLU A 43 -9.89 -12.00 7.18
N THR A 44 -9.28 -12.73 6.24
CA THR A 44 -8.52 -13.96 6.57
C THR A 44 -7.21 -13.70 7.30
N GLY A 45 -6.75 -12.45 7.36
CA GLY A 45 -5.53 -12.05 8.03
C GLY A 45 -4.84 -10.90 7.31
N HIS A 46 -4.43 -9.89 8.06
CA HIS A 46 -3.78 -8.68 7.55
C HIS A 46 -2.69 -8.20 8.49
N ILE A 47 -1.84 -7.29 8.01
CA ILE A 47 -0.81 -6.66 8.85
C ILE A 47 -1.51 -5.72 9.84
N ALA A 48 -1.06 -5.72 11.10
CA ALA A 48 -1.64 -4.85 12.13
C ALA A 48 -1.69 -3.39 11.68
N SER A 49 -2.74 -2.67 12.08
CA SER A 49 -3.04 -1.27 11.68
C SER A 49 -3.29 -1.00 10.19
N ALA A 50 -3.27 -2.03 9.33
CA ALA A 50 -3.64 -1.86 7.94
C ALA A 50 -5.12 -1.44 7.80
N ILE A 51 -5.39 -0.51 6.90
CA ILE A 51 -6.74 -0.24 6.38
C ILE A 51 -6.92 -0.98 5.07
N ASN A 52 -8.12 -1.50 4.80
CA ASN A 52 -8.40 -2.14 3.52
C ASN A 52 -9.01 -1.13 2.54
N ILE A 53 -8.31 -0.88 1.44
CA ILE A 53 -8.85 -0.15 0.29
C ILE A 53 -8.52 -0.96 -0.97
N PRO A 54 -9.47 -1.76 -1.50
CA PRO A 54 -9.21 -2.66 -2.62
C PRO A 54 -8.66 -1.92 -3.84
N ARG A 55 -7.76 -2.57 -4.58
CA ARG A 55 -7.08 -1.94 -5.72
C ARG A 55 -8.03 -1.30 -6.72
N GLY A 56 -9.19 -1.90 -6.98
CA GLY A 56 -10.16 -1.42 -7.98
C GLY A 56 -10.84 -0.09 -7.63
N VAL A 57 -10.81 0.33 -6.37
CA VAL A 57 -11.49 1.55 -5.88
C VAL A 57 -10.53 2.55 -5.23
N LEU A 58 -9.24 2.24 -5.20
CA LEU A 58 -8.22 3.00 -4.47
C LEU A 58 -8.22 4.49 -4.83
N GLU A 59 -8.16 4.82 -6.12
CA GLU A 59 -8.07 6.19 -6.62
C GLU A 59 -9.31 7.02 -6.25
N PHE A 60 -10.44 6.38 -6.03
CA PHE A 60 -11.71 7.04 -5.72
C PHE A 60 -11.95 7.20 -4.21
N GLN A 61 -11.28 6.39 -3.39
CA GLN A 61 -11.51 6.34 -1.94
C GLN A 61 -10.37 6.91 -1.10
N VAL A 62 -9.13 6.86 -1.60
CA VAL A 62 -7.94 7.18 -0.80
C VAL A 62 -7.95 8.59 -0.22
N ASP A 63 -8.37 9.60 -0.98
CA ASP A 63 -8.41 10.99 -0.52
C ASP A 63 -9.51 11.28 0.51
N ALA A 64 -10.60 10.50 0.49
CA ALA A 64 -11.71 10.64 1.42
C ALA A 64 -11.55 9.77 2.68
N HIS A 65 -10.60 8.83 2.67
CA HIS A 65 -10.43 7.91 3.78
C HIS A 65 -9.92 8.65 5.03
N PRO A 66 -10.56 8.51 6.22
CA PRO A 66 -10.19 9.28 7.41
C PRO A 66 -8.72 9.15 7.83
N ALA A 67 -8.12 7.98 7.59
CA ALA A 67 -6.70 7.73 7.89
C ALA A 67 -5.71 8.49 6.97
N VAL A 68 -6.17 8.96 5.80
CA VAL A 68 -5.34 9.63 4.78
C VAL A 68 -5.71 11.09 4.61
N ALA A 69 -6.98 11.46 4.74
CA ALA A 69 -7.49 12.81 4.48
C ALA A 69 -6.94 13.91 5.43
N ASN A 70 -6.10 13.54 6.40
CA ASN A 70 -5.54 14.39 7.45
C ASN A 70 -6.54 15.45 7.96
N VAL A 71 -7.69 14.96 8.43
CA VAL A 71 -8.87 15.77 8.80
C VAL A 71 -8.57 16.85 9.86
N SER A 72 -7.45 16.71 10.57
CA SER A 72 -7.06 17.56 11.69
C SER A 72 -6.38 18.88 11.29
N ASP A 73 -5.79 18.99 10.09
CA ASP A 73 -5.09 20.22 9.67
C ASP A 73 -5.27 20.50 8.16
N PRO A 74 -6.20 21.40 7.80
CA PRO A 74 -6.45 21.82 6.42
C PRO A 74 -5.24 22.50 5.73
N ALA A 75 -4.23 22.95 6.49
CA ALA A 75 -3.03 23.59 5.97
C ALA A 75 -1.90 22.59 5.66
N LEU A 76 -1.94 21.38 6.23
CA LEU A 76 -1.04 20.29 5.88
C LEU A 76 -1.59 19.57 4.65
N SER A 77 -0.86 19.64 3.54
CA SER A 77 -1.16 18.81 2.36
C SER A 77 -1.05 17.34 2.77
N HIS A 78 -2.21 16.68 2.91
CA HIS A 78 -2.33 15.26 3.26
C HIS A 78 -1.53 14.35 2.31
N LYS A 79 -1.20 14.86 1.12
CA LYS A 79 -0.32 14.22 0.14
C LYS A 79 1.13 14.04 0.61
N THR A 80 1.54 14.69 1.70
CA THR A 80 2.89 14.54 2.29
C THR A 80 2.99 13.41 3.33
N GLN A 81 1.85 12.86 3.77
CA GLN A 81 1.84 11.77 4.72
C GLN A 81 2.45 10.50 4.10
N PRO A 82 3.39 9.83 4.77
CA PRO A 82 3.93 8.56 4.26
C PRO A 82 2.84 7.49 4.16
N ILE A 83 2.74 6.86 2.99
CA ILE A 83 1.82 5.76 2.70
C ILE A 83 2.63 4.53 2.31
N VAL A 84 2.29 3.41 2.94
CA VAL A 84 2.80 2.09 2.57
C VAL A 84 1.64 1.26 2.05
N VAL A 85 1.76 0.70 0.85
CA VAL A 85 0.78 -0.21 0.26
C VAL A 85 1.32 -1.63 0.19
N TYR A 86 0.46 -2.61 0.41
CA TYR A 86 0.80 -4.00 0.16
C TYR A 86 -0.39 -4.77 -0.41
N CYS A 87 -0.11 -5.92 -1.00
CA CYS A 87 -1.13 -6.84 -1.46
C CYS A 87 -0.70 -8.28 -1.17
N ARG A 88 -1.21 -9.28 -1.90
CA ARG A 88 -0.79 -10.67 -1.71
C ARG A 88 0.69 -10.90 -2.01
N THR A 89 1.12 -10.56 -3.23
CA THR A 89 2.46 -10.90 -3.78
C THR A 89 3.25 -9.68 -4.31
N GLY A 90 2.78 -8.46 -4.07
CA GLY A 90 3.45 -7.21 -4.46
C GLY A 90 3.03 -6.61 -5.80
N GLY A 91 2.37 -7.35 -6.70
CA GLY A 91 1.99 -6.83 -8.03
C GLY A 91 0.92 -5.73 -8.00
N ARG A 92 -0.20 -5.96 -7.29
CA ARG A 92 -1.29 -4.98 -7.14
C ARG A 92 -0.82 -3.73 -6.40
N SER A 93 0.01 -3.91 -5.37
CA SER A 93 0.55 -2.81 -4.57
C SER A 93 1.57 -1.97 -5.34
N ALA A 94 2.36 -2.56 -6.26
CA ALA A 94 3.22 -1.77 -7.13
C ALA A 94 2.43 -0.83 -8.05
N LEU A 95 1.36 -1.33 -8.67
CA LEU A 95 0.45 -0.53 -9.50
C LEU A 95 -0.33 0.50 -8.67
N ALA A 96 -0.69 0.17 -7.44
CA ALA A 96 -1.32 1.11 -6.51
C ALA A 96 -0.38 2.25 -6.17
N ALA A 97 0.86 1.94 -5.77
CA ALA A 97 1.87 2.92 -5.39
C ALA A 97 2.14 3.92 -6.52
N LEU A 98 2.28 3.44 -7.76
CA LEU A 98 2.49 4.30 -8.92
C LEU A 98 1.32 5.28 -9.13
N ASN A 99 0.07 4.80 -8.99
CA ASN A 99 -1.08 5.65 -9.18
C ASN A 99 -1.24 6.68 -8.04
N LEU A 100 -0.94 6.30 -6.80
CA LEU A 100 -0.91 7.26 -5.68
C LEU A 100 0.15 8.36 -5.92
N GLN A 101 1.35 8.01 -6.39
CA GLN A 101 2.35 9.02 -6.77
C GLN A 101 1.82 9.96 -7.86
N ARG A 102 1.12 9.43 -8.88
CA ARG A 102 0.49 10.23 -9.94
C ARG A 102 -0.64 11.14 -9.43
N MET A 103 -1.30 10.75 -8.34
CA MET A 103 -2.30 11.56 -7.63
C MET A 103 -1.67 12.60 -6.69
N GLY A 104 -0.34 12.73 -6.68
CA GLY A 104 0.40 13.75 -5.94
C GLY A 104 0.88 13.32 -4.56
N PHE A 105 0.66 12.07 -4.14
CA PHE A 105 1.23 11.57 -2.87
C PHE A 105 2.75 11.46 -2.98
N THR A 106 3.47 12.14 -2.08
CA THR A 106 4.91 12.37 -2.25
C THR A 106 5.79 11.28 -1.64
N ASP A 107 5.30 10.55 -0.64
CA ASP A 107 6.01 9.43 -0.01
C ASP A 107 5.14 8.17 -0.02
N VAL A 108 5.18 7.46 -1.14
CA VAL A 108 4.46 6.19 -1.32
C VAL A 108 5.45 5.06 -1.50
N ARG A 109 5.27 3.99 -0.73
CA ARG A 109 6.14 2.81 -0.74
C ARG A 109 5.30 1.54 -0.89
N SER A 110 5.84 0.53 -1.57
CA SER A 110 5.21 -0.79 -1.68
C SER A 110 5.99 -1.84 -0.90
N ILE A 111 5.31 -2.69 -0.12
CA ILE A 111 5.96 -3.87 0.49
C ILE A 111 6.24 -4.90 -0.61
N ALA A 112 7.52 -5.15 -0.86
CA ALA A 112 7.98 -6.16 -1.81
C ALA A 112 7.51 -7.55 -1.37
N GLY A 113 7.01 -8.35 -2.32
CA GLY A 113 6.48 -9.69 -2.06
C GLY A 113 5.16 -9.74 -1.28
N GLY A 114 4.63 -8.60 -0.82
CA GLY A 114 3.33 -8.50 -0.16
C GLY A 114 3.22 -9.28 1.16
N ILE A 115 2.00 -9.65 1.53
CA ILE A 115 1.73 -10.39 2.77
C ILE A 115 2.28 -11.82 2.73
N THR A 116 2.51 -12.39 1.54
CA THR A 116 3.18 -13.68 1.42
C THR A 116 4.61 -13.60 1.95
N GLU A 117 5.38 -12.59 1.53
CA GLU A 117 6.75 -12.40 2.02
C GLU A 117 6.77 -11.96 3.50
N TRP A 118 5.78 -11.18 3.93
CA TRP A 118 5.57 -10.88 5.35
C TRP A 118 5.45 -12.13 6.21
N ALA A 119 4.61 -13.08 5.79
CA ALA A 119 4.43 -14.35 6.49
C ALA A 119 5.70 -15.23 6.42
N SER A 120 6.37 -15.28 5.26
CA SER A 120 7.66 -15.99 5.11
C SER A 120 8.75 -15.45 6.04
N ALA A 121 8.73 -14.14 6.34
CA ALA A 121 9.62 -13.49 7.29
C ALA A 121 9.24 -13.75 8.77
N GLY A 122 8.20 -14.53 9.05
CA GLY A 122 7.74 -14.84 10.40
C GLY A 122 7.10 -13.67 11.13
N LEU A 123 6.64 -12.65 10.39
CA LEU A 123 6.05 -11.46 10.98
C LEU A 123 4.56 -11.69 11.30
N PRO A 124 4.03 -11.09 12.38
CA PRO A 124 2.68 -11.37 12.84
C PRO A 124 1.62 -10.81 11.90
N VAL A 125 0.52 -11.54 11.76
CA VAL A 125 -0.73 -11.06 11.14
C VAL A 125 -1.82 -11.02 12.19
N THR A 126 -2.79 -10.13 12.01
CA THR A 126 -3.98 -10.03 12.85
C THR A 126 -5.22 -10.37 12.05
N GLN A 127 -6.24 -10.85 12.75
CA GLN A 127 -7.61 -10.98 12.26
C GLN A 127 -8.46 -10.10 13.17
N ARG A 128 -9.46 -9.41 12.62
CA ARG A 128 -10.33 -8.53 13.40
C ARG A 128 -11.76 -9.00 13.32
#